data_AF-A0A0D2MJF3-F1
#
_entry.id   AF-A0A0D2MJF3-F1
#
_cell.length_a   1.000
_cell.length_b   1.000
_cell.length_c   1.000
_cell.angle_alpha   90.00
_cell.angle_beta   90.00
_cell.angle_gamma   90.00
#
_symmetry.space_group_name_H-M   'P 1'
#
loop_
_entity.id
_entity.type
_entity.pdbx_description
1 polymer ?
#
loop_
_entity_poly.entity_id
_entity_poly.type
_entity_poly.pdbx_seq_one_letter_code
_entity_poly.pdbx_strand_id
1 'polypeptide(L)'
;ALRIAVNDELGQLEAALPAALSCLAPGGRLAVISFHSLEDRLVKHAFLRAAGRPTPDMEALTYGSEGLEALEALRAGAVGDTVTRRPVAPGPEEVAANPRARSAKLRVFERAGGEGTAGSSSTHRGSKRRRKEQERAAAGEVV
;
A
#
# COMPACT_ATOMS: atom_id res chain seq x y z
N ALA A 1 7.11 23.27 4.65
CA ALA A 1 8.42 22.73 5.05
C ALA A 1 8.67 22.91 6.55
N LEU A 2 8.53 24.12 7.11
CA LEU A 2 8.74 24.37 8.56
C LEU A 2 7.88 23.48 9.48
N ARG A 3 6.58 23.31 9.24
CA ARG A 3 5.70 22.47 10.07
C ARG A 3 6.18 21.01 10.22
N ILE A 4 6.70 20.42 9.15
CA ILE A 4 7.18 19.02 9.16
C ILE A 4 8.46 18.89 9.99
N ALA A 5 9.39 19.84 9.84
CA ALA A 5 10.67 19.83 10.56
C ALA A 5 10.54 20.28 12.03
N VAL A 6 9.60 21.18 12.32
CA VAL A 6 9.38 21.72 13.66
C VAL A 6 8.64 20.72 14.57
N ASN A 7 7.76 19.89 14.00
CA ASN A 7 6.97 18.91 14.76
C ASN A 7 7.50 17.47 14.67
N ASP A 8 8.63 17.25 13.98
CA ASP A 8 9.17 15.92 13.69
C ASP A 8 8.11 14.93 13.16
N GLU A 9 7.18 15.43 12.35
CA GLU A 9 5.99 14.69 11.88
C GLU A 9 6.40 13.43 11.08
N LEU A 10 7.54 13.49 10.39
CA LEU A 10 8.08 12.36 9.64
C LEU A 10 8.70 11.30 10.53
N GLY A 11 9.47 11.69 11.56
CA GLY A 11 10.08 10.76 12.51
C GLY A 11 9.01 10.02 13.33
N GLN A 12 7.97 10.73 13.77
CA GLN A 12 6.82 10.12 14.45
C GLN A 12 6.09 9.11 13.57
N LEU A 13 5.86 9.45 12.29
CA LEU A 13 5.21 8.54 11.35
C LEU A 13 6.07 7.29 11.09
N GLU A 14 7.38 7.47 10.91
CA GLU A 14 8.32 6.37 10.69
C GLU A 14 8.37 5.40 11.87
N ALA A 15 8.33 5.90 13.11
CA ALA A 15 8.28 5.08 14.31
C ALA A 15 6.90 4.44 14.54
N ALA A 16 5.81 5.14 14.24
CA ALA A 16 4.45 4.67 14.51
C ALA A 16 3.98 3.58 13.53
N LEU A 17 4.40 3.62 12.27
CA LEU A 17 3.93 2.68 11.24
C LEU A 17 4.25 1.20 11.57
N PRO A 18 5.49 0.83 11.94
CA PRO A 18 5.80 -0.55 12.35
C PRO A 18 4.99 -1.01 13.56
N ALA A 19 4.82 -0.14 14.57
CA ALA A 19 4.04 -0.44 15.76
C ALA A 19 2.55 -0.62 15.45
N ALA A 20 1.98 0.22 14.58
CA ALA A 20 0.60 0.09 14.15
C ALA A 20 0.36 -1.23 13.39
N LEU A 21 1.30 -1.62 12.52
CA LEU A 21 1.23 -2.88 11.76
C LEU A 21 1.34 -4.11 12.67
N SER A 22 2.19 -4.06 13.70
CA SER A 22 2.36 -5.18 14.64
C SER A 22 1.12 -5.40 15.52
N CYS A 23 0.39 -4.32 15.85
CA CYS A 23 -0.86 -4.36 16.63
C CYS A 23 -2.08 -4.86 15.84
N LEU A 24 -1.99 -5.06 14.52
CA LEU A 24 -3.13 -5.57 13.75
C LEU A 24 -3.43 -7.03 14.11
N ALA A 25 -4.67 -7.27 14.56
CA ALA A 25 -5.24 -8.60 14.64
C ALA A 25 -5.27 -9.29 13.26
N PRO A 26 -5.33 -10.64 13.20
CA PRO A 26 -5.69 -11.37 11.99
C PRO A 26 -6.83 -10.74 11.18
N GLY A 27 -6.60 -10.47 9.89
CA GLY A 27 -7.58 -9.80 9.02
C GLY A 27 -7.81 -8.32 9.32
N GLY A 28 -7.17 -7.77 10.34
CA GLY A 28 -7.21 -6.35 10.69
C GLY A 28 -6.59 -5.47 9.62
N ARG A 29 -7.09 -4.24 9.50
CA ARG A 29 -6.67 -3.28 8.47
C ARG A 29 -6.12 -2.00 9.06
N LEU A 30 -5.02 -1.52 8.48
CA LEU A 30 -4.47 -0.19 8.72
C LEU A 30 -4.73 0.66 7.48
N ALA A 31 -5.51 1.72 7.64
CA ALA A 31 -5.76 2.74 6.63
C ALA A 31 -5.00 4.01 6.98
N VAL A 32 -4.20 4.53 6.03
CA VAL A 32 -3.42 5.76 6.22
C VAL A 32 -3.75 6.74 5.11
N ILE A 33 -4.09 7.97 5.50
CA ILE A 33 -4.29 9.10 4.60
C ILE A 33 -3.06 10.01 4.72
N SER A 34 -2.38 10.25 3.61
CA SER A 34 -1.23 11.15 3.52
C SER A 34 -1.56 12.34 2.63
N PHE A 35 -1.03 13.51 2.96
CA PHE A 35 -1.31 14.75 2.22
C PHE A 35 -0.11 15.24 1.40
N HIS A 36 1.08 14.72 1.69
CA HIS A 36 2.29 15.05 0.94
C HIS A 36 3.09 13.82 0.52
N SER A 37 4.02 14.03 -0.42
CA SER A 37 4.78 12.94 -1.06
C SER A 37 5.70 12.19 -0.11
N LEU A 38 6.33 12.87 0.86
CA LEU A 38 7.22 12.23 1.84
C LEU A 38 6.48 11.26 2.76
N GLU A 39 5.32 11.65 3.33
CA GLU A 39 4.42 10.77 4.09
C GLU A 39 4.01 9.56 3.24
N ASP A 40 3.49 9.80 2.02
CA ASP A 40 3.04 8.71 1.13
C ASP A 40 4.16 7.71 0.82
N ARG A 41 5.40 8.21 0.67
CA ARG A 41 6.57 7.37 0.45
C ARG A 41 6.87 6.51 1.68
N LEU A 42 6.87 7.07 2.89
CA LEU A 42 7.09 6.31 4.12
C LEU A 42 6.03 5.21 4.30
N VAL A 43 4.76 5.56 4.12
CA VAL A 43 3.64 4.60 4.20
C VAL A 43 3.79 3.50 3.16
N LYS A 44 4.09 3.86 1.91
CA LYS A 44 4.34 2.89 0.84
C LYS A 44 5.49 1.94 1.21
N HIS A 45 6.60 2.48 1.70
CA HIS A 45 7.79 1.68 2.03
C HIS A 45 7.53 0.75 3.21
N ALA A 46 6.88 1.24 4.27
CA ALA A 46 6.46 0.43 5.41
C ALA A 46 5.53 -0.73 4.97
N PHE A 47 4.54 -0.45 4.13
CA PHE A 47 3.61 -1.48 3.65
C PHE A 47 4.27 -2.48 2.71
N LEU A 48 5.23 -2.05 1.87
CA LEU A 48 6.01 -2.97 1.03
C LEU A 48 6.85 -3.91 1.90
N ARG A 49 7.57 -3.38 2.89
CA ARG A 49 8.37 -4.18 3.81
C ARG A 49 7.51 -5.18 4.60
N ALA A 50 6.37 -4.73 5.14
CA ALA A 50 5.44 -5.60 5.86
C ALA A 50 4.78 -6.67 4.96
N ALA A 51 4.71 -6.44 3.65
CA ALA A 51 4.26 -7.42 2.67
C ALA A 51 5.41 -8.30 2.13
N GLY A 52 6.62 -8.21 2.71
CA GLY A 52 7.78 -8.95 2.26
C GLY A 52 8.27 -8.59 0.86
N ARG A 53 8.04 -7.35 0.43
CA ARG A 53 8.46 -6.84 -0.89
C ARG A 53 9.55 -5.79 -0.73
N PRO A 54 10.58 -5.82 -1.59
CA PRO A 54 11.63 -4.82 -1.55
C PRO A 54 11.06 -3.45 -1.88
N THR A 55 11.61 -2.42 -1.26
CA THR A 55 11.37 -1.04 -1.67
C THR A 55 12.31 -0.68 -2.83
N PRO A 56 11.99 0.35 -3.64
CA PRO A 56 12.83 0.72 -4.79
C PRO A 56 14.30 1.01 -4.43
N ASP A 57 14.55 1.53 -3.24
CA ASP A 57 15.88 1.77 -2.67
C ASP A 57 16.60 0.46 -2.27
N MET A 58 15.87 -0.62 -1.98
CA MET A 58 16.44 -1.93 -1.69
C MET A 58 16.71 -2.77 -2.93
N GLU A 59 15.93 -2.61 -4.01
CA GLU A 59 16.10 -3.42 -5.24
C GLU A 59 17.53 -3.31 -5.80
N ALA A 60 18.13 -2.13 -5.75
CA ALA A 60 19.52 -1.92 -6.17
C ALA A 60 20.56 -2.70 -5.33
N LEU A 61 20.20 -3.09 -4.10
CA LEU A 61 21.07 -3.80 -3.15
C LEU A 61 20.83 -5.32 -3.15
N THR A 62 19.90 -5.83 -3.98
CA THR A 62 19.54 -7.27 -4.01
C THR A 62 20.39 -8.12 -4.95
N TYR A 63 21.52 -7.61 -5.45
CA TYR A 63 22.43 -8.36 -6.30
C TYR A 63 23.40 -9.22 -5.48
N GLY A 64 23.68 -10.44 -5.96
CA GLY A 64 24.59 -11.39 -5.29
C GLY A 64 23.88 -12.31 -4.28
N SER A 65 24.63 -13.23 -3.69
CA SER A 65 24.11 -14.20 -2.70
C SER A 65 23.53 -13.51 -1.47
N GLU A 66 24.20 -12.47 -0.95
CA GLU A 66 23.73 -11.68 0.19
C GLU A 66 22.40 -10.98 -0.09
N GLY A 67 22.23 -10.45 -1.30
CA GLY A 67 20.99 -9.80 -1.72
C GLY A 67 19.81 -10.77 -1.86
N LEU A 68 20.08 -12.01 -2.31
CA LEU A 68 19.08 -13.07 -2.36
C LEU A 68 18.64 -13.50 -0.96
N GLU A 69 19.59 -13.71 -0.04
CA GLU A 69 19.32 -14.05 1.36
C GLU A 69 18.47 -12.96 2.06
N ALA A 70 18.82 -11.68 1.85
CA ALA A 70 18.04 -10.56 2.39
C ALA A 70 16.61 -10.53 1.86
N LEU A 71 16.41 -10.86 0.57
CA LEU A 71 15.10 -10.90 -0.06
C LEU A 71 14.27 -12.08 0.43
N GLU A 72 14.90 -13.23 0.67
CA GLU A 72 14.26 -14.38 1.30
C GLU A 72 13.84 -14.08 2.74
N ALA A 73 14.72 -13.49 3.55
CA ALA A 73 14.40 -13.04 4.90
C ALA A 73 13.25 -12.04 4.92
N LEU A 74 13.25 -11.06 3.99
CA LEU A 74 12.17 -10.09 3.85
C LEU A 74 10.83 -10.76 3.53
N ARG A 75 10.82 -11.72 2.59
CA ARG A 75 9.62 -12.48 2.23
C ARG A 75 9.12 -13.35 3.38
N ALA A 76 10.03 -14.00 4.11
CA ALA A 76 9.69 -14.81 5.28
C ALA A 76 9.07 -13.97 6.40
N GLY A 77 9.44 -12.69 6.51
CA GLY A 77 8.86 -11.73 7.44
C GLY A 77 7.52 -11.11 6.99
N ALA A 78 6.92 -11.52 5.87
CA ALA A 78 5.66 -10.96 5.42
C ALA A 78 4.52 -11.25 6.40
N VAL A 79 3.79 -10.21 6.81
CA VAL A 79 2.68 -10.31 7.79
C VAL A 79 1.30 -10.05 7.19
N GLY A 80 1.23 -9.68 5.92
CA GLY A 80 0.00 -9.30 5.24
C GLY A 80 0.24 -8.74 3.85
N ASP A 81 -0.75 -8.07 3.27
CA ASP A 81 -0.61 -7.42 1.96
C ASP A 81 -1.35 -6.07 1.88
N THR A 82 -0.93 -5.24 0.95
CA THR A 82 -1.62 -4.02 0.56
C THR A 82 -2.92 -4.35 -0.16
N VAL A 83 -4.03 -3.82 0.34
CA VAL A 83 -5.34 -3.91 -0.33
C VAL A 83 -5.36 -3.04 -1.58
N THR A 84 -4.70 -1.88 -1.53
CA THR A 84 -4.66 -0.89 -2.61
C THR A 84 -3.31 -0.90 -3.32
N ARG A 85 -3.26 -1.35 -4.60
CA ARG A 85 -2.03 -1.31 -5.41
C ARG A 85 -1.56 0.11 -5.74
N ARG A 86 -2.50 1.02 -5.94
CA ARG A 86 -2.27 2.47 -6.12
C ARG A 86 -3.00 3.19 -4.99
N PRO A 87 -2.50 4.34 -4.51
CA PRO A 87 -3.23 5.12 -3.53
C PRO A 87 -4.59 5.53 -4.10
N VAL A 88 -5.62 5.51 -3.26
CA VAL A 88 -6.94 6.04 -3.60
C VAL A 88 -6.88 7.56 -3.45
N ALA A 89 -7.23 8.27 -4.53
CA ALA A 89 -7.26 9.73 -4.59
C ALA A 89 -8.70 10.23 -4.43
N PRO A 90 -8.90 11.46 -3.94
CA PRO A 90 -10.23 12.06 -3.83
C PRO A 90 -10.91 12.21 -5.20
N GLY A 91 -12.23 12.08 -5.22
CA GLY A 91 -13.04 12.36 -6.41
C GLY A 91 -13.20 13.87 -6.68
N PRO A 92 -13.66 14.27 -7.88
CA PRO A 92 -13.86 15.69 -8.20
C PRO A 92 -14.88 16.36 -7.29
N GLU A 93 -15.96 15.66 -6.92
CA GLU A 93 -16.99 16.14 -5.99
C GLU A 93 -16.41 16.39 -4.59
N GLU A 94 -15.56 15.48 -4.10
CA GLU A 94 -14.89 15.61 -2.81
C GLU A 94 -13.93 16.81 -2.81
N VAL A 95 -13.18 17.01 -3.90
CA VAL A 95 -12.28 18.16 -4.02
C VAL A 95 -13.05 19.48 -4.10
N ALA A 96 -14.24 19.49 -4.72
CA ALA A 96 -15.10 20.67 -4.78
C ALA A 96 -15.67 21.01 -3.40
N ALA A 97 -16.15 20.02 -2.65
CA ALA A 97 -16.68 20.19 -1.30
C ALA A 97 -15.59 20.47 -0.25
N ASN A 98 -14.39 19.89 -0.45
CA ASN A 98 -13.23 20.03 0.43
C ASN A 98 -11.94 20.21 -0.38
N PRO A 99 -11.56 21.46 -0.71
CA PRO A 99 -10.34 21.74 -1.46
C PRO A 99 -9.05 21.21 -0.80
N ARG A 100 -9.04 21.02 0.53
CA ARG A 100 -7.88 20.46 1.26
C ARG A 100 -7.67 18.97 0.99
N ALA A 101 -8.71 18.25 0.54
CA ALA A 101 -8.59 16.84 0.19
C ALA A 101 -7.77 16.61 -1.08
N ARG A 102 -7.59 17.63 -1.95
CA ARG A 102 -6.97 17.50 -3.29
C ARG A 102 -5.70 16.66 -3.36
N SER A 103 -4.82 16.75 -2.35
CA SER A 103 -3.54 16.04 -2.33
C SER A 103 -3.55 14.72 -1.54
N ALA A 104 -4.70 14.38 -0.95
CA ALA A 104 -4.89 13.21 -0.10
C ALA A 104 -4.65 11.92 -0.90
N LYS A 105 -3.96 10.99 -0.27
CA LYS A 105 -3.69 9.65 -0.78
C LYS A 105 -3.99 8.65 0.32
N LEU A 106 -4.97 7.80 0.09
CA LEU A 106 -5.33 6.70 0.98
C LEU A 106 -4.60 5.42 0.55
N ARG A 107 -3.94 4.77 1.50
CA ARG A 107 -3.37 3.42 1.37
C ARG A 107 -3.92 2.52 2.46
N VAL A 108 -4.16 1.26 2.11
CA VAL A 108 -4.67 0.26 3.06
C VAL A 108 -3.80 -0.99 3.04
N PHE A 109 -3.43 -1.45 4.23
CA PHE A 109 -2.76 -2.72 4.49
C PHE A 109 -3.68 -3.63 5.30
N GLU A 110 -3.69 -4.92 4.98
CA GLU A 110 -4.44 -5.95 5.71
C GLU A 110 -3.47 -7.00 6.25
N ARG A 111 -3.60 -7.31 7.54
CA ARG A 111 -2.88 -8.41 8.19
C ARG A 111 -3.43 -9.74 7.66
N ALA A 112 -2.54 -10.68 7.36
CA ALA A 112 -2.96 -12.02 6.99
C ALA A 112 -3.87 -12.62 8.07
N GLY A 113 -4.93 -13.31 7.66
CA GLY A 113 -5.78 -14.07 8.58
C GLY A 113 -4.96 -15.18 9.22
N GLY A 114 -4.77 -15.15 10.53
CA GLY A 114 -4.25 -16.28 11.28
C GLY A 114 -5.21 -17.46 11.18
N GLU A 115 -4.68 -18.62 10.82
CA GLU A 115 -5.44 -19.88 10.86
C GLU A 115 -5.78 -20.21 12.32
N GLY A 116 -7.00 -19.88 12.73
CA GLY A 116 -7.71 -20.49 13.85
C GLY A 116 -8.83 -21.35 13.30
N THR A 117 -8.60 -22.67 13.18
CA THR A 117 -9.58 -23.76 12.97
C THR A 117 -10.63 -23.58 11.87
N ALA A 118 -10.41 -24.28 10.75
CA ALA A 118 -11.36 -24.94 9.85
C ALA A 118 -12.69 -24.23 9.48
N GLY A 119 -12.82 -23.86 8.20
CA GLY A 119 -14.13 -23.57 7.61
C GLY A 119 -14.08 -22.85 6.26
N SER A 120 -13.70 -23.59 5.21
CA SER A 120 -14.00 -23.36 3.78
C SER A 120 -14.84 -22.11 3.42
N SER A 121 -14.25 -21.18 2.68
CA SER A 121 -14.63 -20.98 1.27
C SER A 121 -13.69 -19.99 0.58
N SER A 122 -12.92 -20.56 -0.35
CA SER A 122 -12.23 -19.87 -1.41
C SER A 122 -13.24 -19.16 -2.31
N THR A 123 -12.96 -17.91 -2.70
CA THR A 123 -12.94 -17.41 -4.10
C THR A 123 -12.98 -15.88 -4.16
N HIS A 124 -11.83 -15.23 -4.30
CA HIS A 124 -11.76 -14.05 -5.19
C HIS A 124 -10.39 -13.88 -5.83
N ARG A 125 -9.96 -14.94 -6.53
CA ARG A 125 -8.79 -14.90 -7.41
C ARG A 125 -9.18 -14.14 -8.68
N GLY A 126 -8.64 -12.93 -8.82
CA GLY A 126 -8.37 -12.32 -10.12
C GLY A 126 -9.57 -11.87 -10.96
N SER A 127 -10.19 -10.75 -10.59
CA SER A 127 -11.07 -10.02 -11.51
C SER A 127 -10.51 -8.62 -11.79
N LYS A 128 -9.72 -8.51 -12.87
CA LYS A 128 -9.54 -7.29 -13.71
C LYS A 128 -8.48 -7.40 -14.82
N ARG A 129 -8.14 -8.62 -15.29
CA ARG A 129 -7.48 -8.80 -16.60
C ARG A 129 -8.45 -8.80 -17.80
N ARG A 130 -9.75 -8.58 -17.59
CA ARG A 130 -10.80 -8.60 -18.64
C ARG A 130 -11.44 -7.25 -19.00
N ARG A 131 -10.96 -6.11 -18.47
CA ARG A 131 -11.56 -4.80 -18.80
C ARG A 131 -10.86 -4.03 -19.94
N LYS A 132 -9.69 -4.48 -20.42
CA LYS A 132 -8.95 -3.76 -21.47
C LYS A 132 -9.36 -4.13 -22.91
N GLU A 133 -10.23 -5.13 -23.08
CA GLU A 133 -10.76 -5.52 -24.40
C GLU A 133 -12.12 -4.88 -24.72
N GLN A 134 -12.89 -4.44 -23.71
CA GLN A 134 -14.23 -3.86 -23.92
C GLN A 134 -14.24 -2.34 -24.11
N GLU A 135 -13.15 -1.63 -23.82
CA GLU A 135 -13.04 -0.17 -24.11
C GLU A 135 -12.65 0.13 -25.57
N ARG A 136 -12.22 -0.87 -26.37
CA ARG A 136 -11.90 -0.68 -27.79
C ARG A 136 -13.12 -0.79 -28.72
N ALA A 137 -14.31 -1.10 -28.21
CA ALA A 137 -15.54 -1.22 -29.00
C ALA A 137 -16.49 -0.01 -28.87
N ALA A 138 -16.12 1.02 -28.09
CA ALA A 138 -16.96 2.21 -27.85
C ALA A 138 -16.44 3.51 -28.51
N ALA A 139 -15.25 3.48 -29.13
CA ALA A 139 -14.79 4.54 -30.00
C ALA A 139 -15.21 4.19 -31.43
N GLY A 140 -16.44 4.59 -31.78
CA GLY A 140 -16.93 4.51 -33.14
C GLY A 140 -16.04 5.33 -34.07
N GLU A 141 -15.25 4.62 -34.87
CA GLU A 141 -14.66 5.16 -36.09
C GLU A 141 -15.70 4.93 -37.19
N VAL A 142 -16.43 6.01 -37.50
CA VAL A 142 -17.40 6.05 -38.60
C VAL A 142 -16.81 6.95 -39.69
N VAL A 143 -16.46 6.27 -40.79
CA VAL A 143 -16.14 6.74 -42.15
C VAL A 143 -14.83 7.47 -42.36
#